data_AF-A0A927VPQ7-F1
#
_entry.id   AF-A0A927VPQ7-F1
#
_cell.length_a   1.000
_cell.length_b   1.000
_cell.length_c   1.000
_cell.angle_alpha   90.00
_cell.angle_beta   90.00
_cell.angle_gamma   90.00
#
_symmetry.space_group_name_H-M   'P 1'
#
loop_
_entity.id
_entity.type
_entity.pdbx_description
1 polymer ?
#
loop_
_entity_poly.entity_id
_entity_poly.type
_entity_poly.pdbx_seq_one_letter_code
_entity_poly.pdbx_strand_id
1 'polypeptide(L)'
;MKDKENDNMSKMSELSQVLDDLISCGEKMIQTANAIKECFSEEAPAAEPEKKATAVKKEKTPEKTFSKEDVRALLAAKANEAGGHFKAQVKAVVKKYAGGGSLTDVPAESYPALVEEVEGLKDA
;
A
#
# COMPACT_ATOMS: atom_id res chain seq x y z
N MET A 1 0.76 -10.04 47.47
CA MET A 1 -0.17 -10.48 46.39
C MET A 1 -1.00 -9.32 45.86
N LYS A 2 -1.54 -8.43 46.71
CA LYS A 2 -2.33 -7.25 46.29
C LYS A 2 -1.57 -6.24 45.41
N ASP A 3 -0.28 -6.02 45.66
CA ASP A 3 0.50 -5.02 44.91
C ASP A 3 0.63 -5.39 43.42
N LYS A 4 0.86 -6.67 43.14
CA LYS A 4 1.03 -7.19 41.77
C LYS A 4 -0.25 -7.17 40.93
N GLU A 5 -1.42 -7.17 41.57
CA GLU A 5 -2.72 -7.11 40.90
C GLU A 5 -3.06 -5.68 40.48
N ASN A 6 -2.75 -4.69 41.34
CA ASN A 6 -2.87 -3.26 41.02
C ASN A 6 -1.95 -2.84 39.86
N ASP A 7 -0.71 -3.31 39.86
CA ASP A 7 0.23 -3.06 38.76
C ASP A 7 -0.27 -3.61 37.41
N ASN A 8 -0.92 -4.78 37.43
CA ASN A 8 -1.48 -5.38 36.21
C ASN A 8 -2.69 -4.59 35.70
N MET A 9 -3.57 -4.13 36.59
CA MET A 9 -4.72 -3.30 36.18
C MET A 9 -4.30 -1.94 35.64
N SER A 10 -3.29 -1.29 36.25
CA SER A 10 -2.76 -0.01 35.75
C SER A 10 -2.24 -0.14 34.32
N LYS A 11 -1.45 -1.19 34.05
CA LYS A 11 -0.89 -1.46 32.71
C LYS A 11 -1.98 -1.76 31.68
N MET A 12 -3.02 -2.50 32.05
CA MET A 12 -4.15 -2.77 31.15
C MET A 12 -4.95 -1.50 30.84
N SER A 13 -5.15 -0.62 31.83
CA SER A 13 -5.83 0.66 31.63
C SER A 13 -5.02 1.58 30.70
N GLU A 14 -3.70 1.64 30.87
CA GLU A 14 -2.81 2.41 29.99
C GLU A 14 -2.86 1.87 28.55
N LEU A 15 -2.79 0.54 28.38
CA LEU A 15 -2.91 -0.08 27.06
C LEU A 15 -4.27 0.20 26.40
N SER A 16 -5.37 0.18 27.16
CA SER A 16 -6.69 0.54 26.66
C SER A 16 -6.72 1.99 26.16
N GLN A 17 -6.14 2.91 26.93
CA GLN A 17 -6.08 4.31 26.55
C GLN A 17 -5.28 4.52 25.25
N VAL A 18 -4.13 3.84 25.12
CA VAL A 18 -3.32 3.92 23.89
C VAL A 18 -4.08 3.34 22.69
N LEU A 19 -4.87 2.28 22.88
CA LEU A 19 -5.72 1.72 21.82
C LEU A 19 -6.82 2.69 21.40
N ASP A 20 -7.50 3.31 22.36
CA ASP A 20 -8.56 4.30 22.08
C ASP A 20 -8.00 5.52 21.35
N ASP A 21 -6.81 6.00 21.75
CA ASP A 21 -6.11 7.10 21.09
C ASP A 21 -5.72 6.73 19.65
N LEU A 22 -5.27 5.49 19.42
CA LEU A 22 -4.93 4.99 18.10
C LEU A 22 -6.16 4.90 17.19
N ILE A 23 -7.29 4.40 17.71
CA ILE A 23 -8.57 4.33 16.99
C ILE A 23 -9.00 5.74 16.58
N SER A 24 -9.01 6.70 17.53
CA SER A 24 -9.40 8.08 17.26
C SER A 24 -8.48 8.74 16.22
N CYS A 25 -7.19 8.46 16.27
CA CYS A 25 -6.23 8.96 15.27
C CYS A 25 -6.56 8.42 13.87
N GLY A 26 -6.80 7.11 13.74
CA GLY A 26 -7.16 6.47 12.48
C GLY A 26 -8.46 7.02 11.89
N GLU A 27 -9.49 7.22 12.72
CA GLU A 27 -10.76 7.83 12.29
C GLU A 27 -10.57 9.25 11.74
N LYS A 28 -9.76 10.07 12.40
CA LYS A 28 -9.43 11.42 11.93
C LYS A 28 -8.68 11.39 10.60
N MET A 29 -7.73 10.47 10.43
CA MET A 29 -7.02 10.30 9.15
C MET A 29 -7.97 9.95 8.00
N ILE A 30 -8.92 9.03 8.24
CA ILE A 30 -9.95 8.68 7.26
C ILE A 30 -10.83 9.89 6.93
N GLN A 31 -11.27 10.63 7.95
CA GLN A 31 -12.08 11.83 7.76
C GLN A 31 -11.35 12.88 6.92
N THR A 32 -10.08 13.14 7.21
CA THR A 32 -9.26 14.07 6.43
C THR A 32 -9.06 13.59 4.99
N ALA A 33 -8.78 12.31 4.77
CA ALA A 33 -8.64 11.76 3.42
C ALA A 33 -9.92 11.91 2.59
N ASN A 34 -11.09 11.68 3.19
CA ASN A 34 -12.38 11.91 2.53
C ASN A 34 -12.60 13.39 2.23
N ALA A 35 -12.31 14.29 3.17
CA ALA A 35 -12.43 15.73 2.92
C ALA A 35 -11.53 16.20 1.75
N ILE A 36 -10.30 15.69 1.68
CA ILE A 36 -9.38 15.95 0.56
C ILE A 36 -9.98 15.43 -0.75
N LYS A 37 -10.52 14.22 -0.75
CA LYS A 37 -11.17 13.63 -1.94
C LYS A 37 -12.35 14.49 -2.43
N GLU A 38 -13.17 15.00 -1.52
CA GLU A 38 -14.28 15.90 -1.85
C GLU A 38 -13.78 17.21 -2.47
N CYS A 39 -12.70 17.81 -1.94
CA CYS A 39 -12.10 19.02 -2.51
C CYS A 39 -11.61 18.83 -3.95
N PHE A 40 -11.16 17.62 -4.33
CA PHE A 40 -10.74 17.29 -5.69
C PHE A 40 -11.87 16.77 -6.58
N SER A 41 -13.07 16.56 -6.04
CA SER A 41 -14.23 16.08 -6.79
C SER A 41 -15.14 17.22 -7.28
N GLU A 42 -14.83 18.48 -6.97
CA GLU A 42 -15.61 19.65 -7.38
C GLU A 42 -15.20 20.16 -8.78
N GLU A 43 -15.32 19.30 -9.81
CA GLU A 43 -15.62 19.72 -11.19
C GLU A 43 -16.05 18.50 -12.05
N ALA A 44 -17.31 18.08 -11.94
CA ALA A 44 -18.09 17.52 -13.05
C ALA A 44 -19.54 17.25 -12.60
N PRO A 45 -20.56 17.71 -13.34
CA PRO A 45 -21.94 17.44 -12.99
C PRO A 45 -22.31 15.97 -13.27
N ALA A 46 -22.97 15.38 -12.27
CA ALA A 46 -23.99 14.32 -12.35
C ALA A 46 -23.71 13.07 -13.21
N ALA A 47 -23.37 11.99 -12.51
CA ALA A 47 -23.98 10.67 -12.75
C ALA A 47 -23.90 9.81 -11.48
N GLU A 48 -24.92 9.90 -10.62
CA GLU A 48 -25.27 8.79 -9.71
C GLU A 48 -26.08 7.72 -10.47
N PRO A 49 -26.35 6.52 -9.93
CA PRO A 49 -25.46 5.63 -9.18
C PRO A 49 -25.65 4.17 -9.67
N GLU A 50 -24.58 3.39 -9.85
CA GLU A 50 -24.73 1.91 -9.89
C GLU A 50 -24.05 1.25 -8.71
N LYS A 51 -24.90 0.94 -7.74
CA LYS A 51 -24.73 -0.17 -6.80
C LYS A 51 -24.22 -1.40 -7.55
N LYS A 52 -23.03 -1.87 -7.18
CA LYS A 52 -22.78 -3.31 -7.07
C LYS A 52 -22.08 -3.59 -5.74
N ALA A 53 -22.92 -3.74 -4.72
CA ALA A 53 -22.58 -4.55 -3.56
C ALA A 53 -22.43 -6.01 -4.01
N THR A 54 -21.36 -6.66 -3.54
CA THR A 54 -21.06 -8.11 -3.35
C THR A 54 -19.58 -8.29 -3.74
N ALA A 55 -18.67 -8.75 -2.89
CA ALA A 55 -18.82 -9.75 -1.86
C ALA A 55 -17.78 -9.61 -0.73
N VAL A 56 -18.27 -9.92 0.46
CA VAL A 56 -17.49 -10.37 1.62
C VAL A 56 -16.64 -11.61 1.28
N LYS A 57 -15.51 -11.75 2.00
CA LYS A 57 -14.64 -12.94 2.20
C LYS A 57 -13.58 -13.26 1.14
N LYS A 58 -12.34 -12.89 1.48
CA LYS A 58 -11.30 -13.83 1.96
C LYS A 58 -10.28 -13.02 2.77
N GLU A 59 -10.27 -13.14 4.09
CA GLU A 59 -9.21 -13.90 4.77
C GLU A 59 -8.37 -14.74 3.79
N LYS A 60 -7.33 -14.12 3.27
CA LYS A 60 -6.00 -14.72 3.18
C LYS A 60 -5.06 -13.61 3.61
N THR A 61 -4.25 -13.92 4.62
CA THR A 61 -2.90 -13.41 4.91
C THR A 61 -2.51 -12.05 4.32
N PRO A 62 -1.86 -11.14 5.08
CA PRO A 62 -1.29 -9.90 4.55
C PRO A 62 -0.09 -10.22 3.64
N GLU A 63 -0.34 -10.87 2.51
CA GLU A 63 0.55 -10.88 1.37
C GLU A 63 0.49 -9.45 0.85
N LYS A 64 1.60 -8.72 0.96
CA LYS A 64 1.78 -7.37 0.44
C LYS A 64 1.37 -7.36 -1.04
N THR A 65 0.10 -7.04 -1.29
CA THR A 65 -0.45 -6.96 -2.64
C THR A 65 -0.06 -5.59 -3.15
N PHE A 66 1.08 -5.52 -3.83
CA PHE A 66 1.49 -4.29 -4.49
C PHE A 66 0.45 -3.93 -5.56
N SER A 67 -0.07 -2.71 -5.54
CA SER A 67 -0.93 -2.23 -6.62
C SER A 67 -0.07 -2.03 -7.88
N LYS A 68 -0.67 -2.22 -9.06
CA LYS A 68 0.01 -1.99 -10.35
C LYS A 68 0.56 -0.57 -10.47
N GLU A 69 -0.10 0.38 -9.82
CA GLU A 69 0.33 1.77 -9.77
C GLU A 69 1.57 1.96 -8.89
N ASP A 70 1.59 1.36 -7.70
CA ASP A 70 2.75 1.40 -6.78
C ASP A 70 3.99 0.79 -7.43
N VAL A 71 3.84 -0.36 -8.09
CA VAL A 71 4.93 -1.01 -8.81
C VAL A 71 5.41 -0.13 -9.96
N ARG A 72 4.51 0.52 -10.69
CA ARG A 72 4.88 1.44 -11.77
C ARG A 72 5.68 2.63 -11.23
N ALA A 73 5.29 3.19 -10.09
CA ALA A 73 6.00 4.28 -9.44
C ALA A 73 7.38 3.85 -8.95
N LEU A 74 7.49 2.69 -8.28
CA LEU A 74 8.77 2.14 -7.81
C LEU A 74 9.74 1.86 -8.96
N LEU A 75 9.25 1.25 -10.04
CA LEU A 75 10.06 0.99 -11.23
C LEU A 75 10.52 2.28 -11.90
N ALA A 76 9.65 3.28 -11.98
CA ALA A 76 10.02 4.57 -12.54
C ALA A 76 11.04 5.29 -11.64
N ALA A 77 10.87 5.25 -10.32
CA ALA A 77 11.80 5.83 -9.36
C ALA A 77 13.19 5.17 -9.48
N LYS A 78 13.24 3.83 -9.43
CA LYS A 78 14.50 3.09 -9.60
C LYS A 78 15.12 3.33 -10.97
N ALA A 79 14.32 3.30 -12.05
CA ALA A 79 14.84 3.50 -13.40
C ALA A 79 15.44 4.89 -13.62
N ASN A 80 14.98 5.91 -12.89
CA ASN A 80 15.52 7.27 -12.93
C ASN A 80 16.56 7.54 -11.82
N GLU A 81 16.77 6.59 -10.91
CA GLU A 81 17.82 6.66 -9.90
C GLU A 81 19.19 6.72 -10.56
N ALA A 82 20.15 7.36 -9.88
CA ALA A 82 21.50 7.60 -10.38
C ALA A 82 21.53 8.22 -11.79
N GLY A 83 20.57 9.07 -12.14
CA GLY A 83 20.52 9.73 -13.45
C GLY A 83 20.10 8.83 -14.60
N GLY A 84 19.43 7.71 -14.31
CA GLY A 84 18.91 6.79 -15.33
C GLY A 84 19.75 5.54 -15.55
N HIS A 85 20.76 5.28 -14.71
CA HIS A 85 21.70 4.17 -14.86
C HIS A 85 20.98 2.80 -14.80
N PHE A 86 19.97 2.68 -13.94
CA PHE A 86 19.20 1.46 -13.79
C PHE A 86 18.10 1.28 -14.84
N LYS A 87 17.83 2.25 -15.71
CA LYS A 87 16.72 2.19 -16.68
C LYS A 87 16.76 0.95 -17.57
N ALA A 88 17.94 0.58 -18.05
CA ALA A 88 18.12 -0.62 -18.87
C ALA A 88 17.90 -1.91 -18.07
N GLN A 89 18.39 -1.94 -16.83
CA GLN A 89 18.29 -3.09 -15.94
C GLN A 89 16.83 -3.29 -15.49
N VAL A 90 16.15 -2.23 -15.04
CA VAL A 90 14.73 -2.24 -14.69
C VAL A 90 13.88 -2.74 -15.86
N LYS A 91 14.14 -2.26 -17.09
CA LYS A 91 13.42 -2.73 -18.28
C LYS A 91 13.68 -4.22 -18.56
N ALA A 92 14.90 -4.70 -18.34
CA ALA A 92 15.24 -6.10 -18.49
C ALA A 92 14.51 -6.96 -17.45
N VAL A 93 14.47 -6.53 -16.19
CA VAL A 93 13.73 -7.21 -15.10
C VAL A 93 12.25 -7.28 -15.46
N VAL A 94 11.61 -6.15 -15.78
CA VAL A 94 10.19 -6.14 -16.17
C VAL A 94 9.92 -7.10 -17.33
N LYS A 95 10.81 -7.17 -18.33
CA LYS A 95 10.66 -8.09 -19.48
C LYS A 95 10.80 -9.57 -19.11
N LYS A 96 11.51 -9.93 -18.02
CA LYS A 96 11.54 -11.33 -17.53
C LYS A 96 10.17 -11.77 -17.02
N TYR A 97 9.46 -10.86 -16.36
CA TYR A 97 8.14 -11.13 -15.77
C TYR A 97 6.98 -10.82 -16.73
N ALA A 98 7.18 -9.92 -17.69
CA ALA A 98 6.16 -9.48 -18.64
C ALA A 98 6.28 -10.27 -19.96
N GLY A 99 5.28 -11.08 -20.27
CA GLY A 99 5.21 -11.77 -21.55
C GLY A 99 5.22 -10.83 -22.77
N GLY A 100 4.74 -9.59 -22.61
CA GLY A 100 4.73 -8.54 -23.66
C GLY A 100 5.78 -7.44 -23.47
N GLY A 101 6.64 -7.53 -22.44
CA GLY A 101 7.68 -6.53 -22.17
C GLY A 101 7.20 -5.24 -21.52
N SER A 102 5.97 -5.19 -21.02
CA SER A 102 5.39 -4.07 -20.27
C SER A 102 4.83 -4.54 -18.92
N LEU A 103 4.86 -3.67 -17.92
CA LEU A 103 4.22 -3.93 -16.62
C LEU A 103 2.72 -4.27 -16.75
N THR A 104 2.10 -3.92 -17.88
CA THR A 104 0.72 -4.30 -18.18
C THR A 104 0.50 -5.80 -18.23
N ASP A 105 1.53 -6.55 -18.64
CA ASP A 105 1.48 -8.00 -18.89
C ASP A 105 2.10 -8.82 -17.75
N VAL A 106 2.49 -8.16 -16.65
CA VAL A 106 3.00 -8.82 -15.45
C VAL A 106 1.81 -9.22 -14.56
N PRO A 107 1.69 -10.49 -14.15
CA PRO A 107 0.66 -10.91 -13.21
C PRO A 107 0.94 -10.33 -11.82
N ALA A 108 -0.11 -9.97 -11.09
CA ALA A 108 0.03 -9.33 -9.78
C ALA A 108 0.81 -10.17 -8.76
N GLU A 109 0.75 -11.50 -8.90
CA GLU A 109 1.52 -12.46 -8.09
C GLU A 109 3.04 -12.32 -8.27
N SER A 110 3.49 -11.77 -9.41
CA SER A 110 4.91 -11.53 -9.70
C SER A 110 5.39 -10.16 -9.27
N TYR A 111 4.51 -9.24 -8.86
CA TYR A 111 4.91 -7.90 -8.42
C TYR A 111 5.86 -7.90 -7.22
N PRO A 112 5.67 -8.71 -6.16
CA PRO A 112 6.61 -8.73 -5.04
C PRO A 112 8.03 -9.12 -5.48
N ALA A 113 8.15 -10.18 -6.29
CA ALA A 113 9.43 -10.65 -6.80
C ALA A 113 10.08 -9.63 -7.76
N LEU A 114 9.27 -8.99 -8.60
CA LEU A 114 9.73 -7.95 -9.53
C LEU A 114 10.29 -6.74 -8.77
N VAL A 115 9.58 -6.27 -7.75
CA VAL A 115 10.02 -5.14 -6.91
C VAL A 115 11.30 -5.49 -6.18
N GLU A 116 11.38 -6.67 -5.57
CA GLU A 116 12.58 -7.13 -4.85
C GLU A 116 13.82 -7.21 -5.76
N GLU A 117 13.66 -7.73 -6.99
CA GLU A 117 14.76 -7.80 -7.96
C GLU A 117 15.20 -6.40 -8.43
N VAL A 118 14.25 -5.46 -8.56
CA VAL A 118 14.52 -4.06 -8.94
C VAL A 118 15.19 -3.27 -7.82
N GLU A 119 14.75 -3.46 -6.57
CA GLU A 119 15.36 -2.86 -5.39
C GLU A 119 16.77 -3.40 -5.14
N GLY A 120 17.00 -4.67 -5.48
CA GLY A 120 18.31 -5.33 -5.41
C GLY A 120 19.33 -4.85 -6.45
N LEU A 121 18.91 -4.07 -7.46
CA LEU A 121 19.82 -3.46 -8.42
C LEU A 121 20.70 -2.42 -7.73
N LYS A 122 21.99 -2.75 -7.58
CA LYS A 122 23.04 -1.86 -7.11
C LYS A 122 23.98 -1.55 -8.27
N ASP A 123 24.47 -0.31 -8.33
CA ASP A 123 25.55 0.03 -9.26
C ASP A 123 26.75 -0.86 -8.90
N ALA A 124 27.22 -1.63 -9.88
CA ALA A 124 28.38 -2.51 -9.76
C ALA A 124 29.68 -1.74 -9.97
#